data_AF-A0A1I0TX83-F1
#
_entry.id   AF-A0A1I0TX83-F1
#
_cell.length_a   1.000
_cell.length_b   1.000
_cell.length_c   1.000
_cell.angle_alpha   90.00
_cell.angle_beta   90.00
_cell.angle_gamma   90.00
#
_symmetry.space_group_name_H-M   'P 1'
#
loop_
_entity.id
_entity.type
_entity.pdbx_description
1 polymer ?
#
loop_
_entity_poly.entity_id
_entity_poly.type
_entity_poly.pdbx_seq_one_letter_code
_entity_poly.pdbx_strand_id
1 'polypeptide(L)'
;MLKMDLQFFSEINSFGKIIGKYSDLEQLAKNTSPSELIKYLEKQGWKKEVQPGGRKSGPATIFIDPNTGMVARIHASPGEGTPYFRVQNKSGNYLDKNGNFPSNATRKELRDLTHFYFGK
;
A
#
# COMPACT_ATOMS: atom_id res chain seq x y z
N MET A 1 10.72 36.16 -0.44
CA MET A 1 10.58 35.04 -1.40
C MET A 1 10.99 33.77 -0.65
N LEU A 2 10.03 33.03 -0.11
CA LEU A 2 10.30 31.80 0.64
C LEU A 2 10.83 30.75 -0.35
N LYS A 3 12.09 30.32 -0.18
CA LYS A 3 12.56 29.05 -0.74
C LYS A 3 11.79 27.95 -0.01
N MET A 4 10.65 27.55 -0.56
CA MET A 4 10.09 26.24 -0.23
C MET A 4 11.05 25.21 -0.81
N ASP A 5 11.69 24.43 0.06
CA ASP A 5 12.67 23.42 -0.31
C ASP A 5 12.05 22.37 -1.25
N LEU A 6 12.73 22.08 -2.36
CA LEU A 6 12.38 20.96 -3.24
C LEU A 6 12.36 19.61 -2.47
N GLN A 7 13.10 19.53 -1.36
CA GLN A 7 13.07 18.40 -0.44
C GLN A 7 11.65 18.16 0.12
N PHE A 8 10.94 19.24 0.49
CA PHE A 8 9.61 19.19 1.09
C PHE A 8 8.54 18.69 0.10
N PHE A 9 8.66 19.04 -1.19
CA PHE A 9 7.79 18.50 -2.25
C PHE A 9 8.12 17.04 -2.61
N SER A 10 9.37 16.61 -2.37
CA SER A 10 9.78 15.22 -2.57
C SER A 10 9.31 14.30 -1.44
N GLU A 11 9.23 14.82 -0.21
CA GLU A 11 8.72 14.11 0.98
C GLU A 11 7.21 13.85 0.91
N ILE A 12 6.44 14.64 0.16
CA ILE A 12 4.99 14.42 -0.08
C ILE A 12 4.74 13.32 -1.14
N ASN A 13 5.77 12.85 -1.86
CA ASN A 13 5.59 12.11 -3.12
C ASN A 13 6.30 10.77 -3.26
N SER A 14 6.70 10.10 -2.18
CA SER A 14 7.22 8.73 -2.31
C SER A 14 6.12 7.74 -2.75
N PHE A 15 4.89 7.94 -2.25
CA PHE A 15 3.69 7.22 -2.70
C PHE A 15 3.13 7.79 -4.01
N GLY A 16 3.20 9.10 -4.21
CA GLY A 16 2.83 9.76 -5.48
C GLY A 16 3.60 9.22 -6.69
N LYS A 17 4.84 8.72 -6.51
CA LYS A 17 5.59 8.02 -7.56
C LYS A 17 5.14 6.57 -7.81
N ILE A 18 4.64 5.86 -6.80
CA ILE A 18 4.01 4.52 -6.97
C ILE A 18 2.71 4.64 -7.77
N ILE A 19 1.91 5.67 -7.46
CA ILE A 19 0.65 5.95 -8.18
C ILE A 19 0.92 6.70 -9.49
N GLY A 20 2.08 7.32 -9.74
CA GLY A 20 2.31 8.12 -10.96
C GLY A 20 2.12 7.38 -12.30
N LYS A 21 1.98 6.05 -12.31
CA LYS A 21 1.61 5.23 -13.48
C LYS A 21 0.14 4.77 -13.53
N TYR A 22 -0.61 4.92 -12.45
CA TYR A 22 -1.97 4.44 -12.26
C TYR A 22 -2.86 5.58 -11.73
N SER A 23 -4.18 5.53 -11.90
CA SER A 23 -5.02 6.61 -11.36
C SER A 23 -5.14 6.55 -9.83
N ASP A 24 -5.09 5.34 -9.26
CA ASP A 24 -5.35 5.06 -7.84
C ASP A 24 -4.85 3.65 -7.46
N LEU A 25 -5.02 3.27 -6.19
CA LEU A 25 -4.58 1.96 -5.67
C LEU A 25 -5.39 0.77 -6.20
N GLU A 26 -6.64 0.99 -6.58
CA GLU A 26 -7.48 -0.06 -7.16
C GLU A 26 -6.97 -0.39 -8.57
N GLN A 27 -6.62 0.63 -9.37
CA GLN A 27 -6.01 0.44 -10.68
C GLN A 27 -4.63 -0.19 -10.59
N LEU A 28 -3.81 0.18 -9.61
CA LEU A 28 -2.54 -0.50 -9.35
C LEU A 28 -2.77 -2.01 -9.18
N ALA A 29 -3.74 -2.40 -8.34
CA ALA A 29 -4.05 -3.81 -8.08
C ALA A 29 -4.53 -4.57 -9.31
N LYS A 30 -5.42 -3.96 -10.11
CA LYS A 30 -5.96 -4.57 -11.33
C LYS A 30 -4.90 -4.83 -12.39
N ASN A 31 -3.82 -4.03 -12.41
CA ASN A 31 -2.83 -4.05 -13.47
C ASN A 31 -1.47 -4.66 -13.05
N THR A 32 -1.38 -5.20 -11.85
CA THR A 32 -0.14 -5.79 -11.30
C THR A 32 -0.42 -7.13 -10.63
N SER A 33 0.59 -7.98 -10.58
CA SER A 33 0.64 -9.17 -9.73
C SER A 33 1.31 -8.85 -8.39
N PRO A 34 1.15 -9.69 -7.35
CA PRO A 34 1.90 -9.53 -6.11
C PRO A 34 3.41 -9.44 -6.33
N SER A 35 3.96 -10.27 -7.22
CA SER A 35 5.40 -10.32 -7.49
C SER A 35 5.93 -9.05 -8.16
N GLU A 36 5.14 -8.44 -9.05
CA GLU A 36 5.50 -7.18 -9.73
C GLU A 36 5.50 -6.01 -8.73
N LEU A 37 4.49 -5.94 -7.85
CA LEU A 37 4.44 -4.90 -6.81
C LEU A 37 5.60 -5.05 -5.82
N ILE A 38 5.90 -6.28 -5.38
CA ILE A 38 7.05 -6.56 -4.49
C ILE A 38 8.35 -6.08 -5.13
N LYS A 39 8.64 -6.50 -6.37
CA LYS A 39 9.85 -6.09 -7.10
C LYS A 39 9.93 -4.57 -7.28
N TYR A 40 8.79 -3.92 -7.52
CA TYR A 40 8.73 -2.48 -7.65
C TYR A 40 9.13 -1.79 -6.33
N LEU A 41 8.55 -2.19 -5.19
CA LEU A 41 8.84 -1.61 -3.88
C LEU A 41 10.29 -1.86 -3.44
N GLU A 42 10.83 -3.05 -3.72
CA GLU A 42 12.26 -3.36 -3.51
C GLU A 42 13.15 -2.41 -4.32
N LYS A 43 12.82 -2.17 -5.59
CA LYS A 43 13.56 -1.23 -6.45
C LYS A 43 13.48 0.22 -5.98
N GLN A 44 12.40 0.59 -5.28
CA GLN A 44 12.28 1.91 -4.64
C GLN A 44 13.04 2.02 -3.30
N GLY A 45 13.69 0.94 -2.84
CA GLY A 45 14.42 0.93 -1.58
C GLY A 45 13.52 0.90 -0.34
N TRP A 46 12.26 0.48 -0.47
CA TRP A 46 11.39 0.29 0.69
C TRP A 46 11.91 -0.85 1.55
N LYS A 47 11.91 -0.66 2.87
CA LYS A 47 12.37 -1.68 3.82
C LYS A 47 11.38 -2.84 3.83
N LYS A 48 11.87 -4.04 3.53
CA LYS A 48 11.07 -5.27 3.48
C LYS A 48 11.13 -6.02 4.81
N GLU A 49 9.98 -6.56 5.22
CA GLU A 49 9.84 -7.50 6.32
C GLU A 49 8.79 -8.56 5.93
N VAL A 50 8.94 -9.79 6.42
CA VAL A 50 7.91 -10.83 6.27
C VAL A 50 7.35 -11.14 7.66
N GLN A 51 6.05 -10.97 7.82
CA GLN A 51 5.36 -11.28 9.07
C GLN A 51 4.44 -12.49 8.89
N PRO A 52 4.39 -13.41 9.87
CA PRO A 52 3.36 -14.43 9.89
C PRO A 52 1.99 -13.74 9.99
N GLY A 53 0.99 -14.29 9.33
CA GLY A 53 -0.39 -13.85 9.47
C GLY A 53 -1.32 -14.97 9.91
N GLY A 54 -2.59 -14.64 10.12
CA GLY A 54 -3.58 -15.61 10.58
C GLY A 54 -3.97 -16.61 9.49
N ARG A 55 -4.71 -17.66 9.89
CA ARG A 55 -5.18 -18.74 9.00
C ARG A 55 -5.78 -18.24 7.70
N LYS A 56 -6.59 -17.18 7.77
CA LYS A 56 -7.28 -16.62 6.59
C LYS A 56 -6.39 -15.73 5.75
N SER A 57 -5.62 -14.84 6.38
CA SER A 57 -4.83 -13.84 5.66
C SER A 57 -3.54 -14.41 5.09
N GLY A 58 -3.05 -15.53 5.60
CA GLY A 58 -1.70 -16.02 5.29
C GLY A 58 -0.61 -15.02 5.69
N PRO A 59 0.65 -15.28 5.35
CA PRO A 59 1.76 -14.37 5.61
C PRO A 59 1.62 -13.04 4.86
N ALA A 60 2.15 -11.97 5.44
CA ALA A 60 2.22 -10.66 4.81
C ALA A 60 3.68 -10.31 4.49
N THR A 61 3.95 -9.88 3.27
CA THR A 61 5.18 -9.15 2.94
C THR A 61 4.90 -7.67 3.17
N ILE A 62 5.62 -7.07 4.11
CA ILE A 62 5.46 -5.69 4.53
C ILE A 62 6.59 -4.87 3.96
N PHE A 63 6.24 -3.74 3.36
CA PHE A 63 7.17 -2.74 2.89
C PHE A 63 6.93 -1.43 3.63
N ILE A 64 7.98 -0.84 4.17
CA ILE A 64 7.95 0.44 4.87
C ILE A 64 8.76 1.45 4.05
N ASP A 65 8.12 2.57 3.72
CA ASP A 65 8.80 3.69 3.09
C ASP A 65 9.69 4.40 4.11
N PRO A 66 11.01 4.48 3.89
CA PRO A 66 11.91 5.14 4.84
C PRO A 66 11.70 6.65 4.94
N ASN A 67 11.10 7.29 3.92
CA ASN A 67 10.94 8.74 3.87
C ASN A 67 9.62 9.20 4.52
N THR A 68 8.55 8.42 4.33
CA THR A 68 7.20 8.81 4.78
C THR A 68 6.67 7.98 5.93
N GLY A 69 7.25 6.81 6.19
CA GLY A 69 6.72 5.84 7.15
C GLY A 69 5.42 5.16 6.68
N MET A 70 5.05 5.31 5.40
CA MET A 70 3.94 4.57 4.82
C MET A 70 4.24 3.08 4.75
N VAL A 71 3.19 2.25 4.88
CA VAL A 71 3.32 0.80 4.92
C VAL A 71 2.45 0.17 3.86
N ALA A 72 3.04 -0.64 2.99
CA ALA A 72 2.31 -1.53 2.09
C ALA A 72 2.37 -2.95 2.66
N ARG A 73 1.20 -3.57 2.90
CA ARG A 73 1.09 -4.96 3.37
C ARG A 73 0.53 -5.81 2.24
N ILE A 74 1.34 -6.73 1.72
CA ILE A 74 1.02 -7.55 0.55
C ILE A 74 0.77 -8.99 1.01
N HIS A 75 -0.43 -9.48 0.77
CA HIS A 75 -0.84 -10.87 0.98
C HIS A 75 -0.85 -11.59 -0.38
N ALA A 76 0.32 -12.06 -0.80
CA ALA A 76 0.51 -12.74 -2.09
C ALA A 76 -0.11 -14.14 -2.12
N SER A 77 -0.22 -14.80 -0.97
CA SER A 77 -0.76 -16.15 -0.83
C SER A 77 -1.59 -16.24 0.45
N PRO A 78 -2.79 -15.63 0.45
CA PRO A 78 -3.68 -15.74 1.60
C PRO A 78 -4.13 -17.19 1.78
N GLY A 79 -4.38 -17.60 3.03
CA GLY A 79 -4.86 -18.95 3.31
C GLY A 79 -6.31 -19.16 2.83
N GLU A 80 -7.08 -18.09 2.71
CA GLU A 80 -8.43 -18.07 2.11
C GLU A 80 -8.58 -16.82 1.21
N GLY A 81 -9.15 -17.00 0.02
CA GLY A 81 -9.53 -15.90 -0.89
C GLY A 81 -8.45 -15.46 -1.88
N THR A 82 -8.66 -14.31 -2.49
CA THR A 82 -7.81 -13.74 -3.57
C THR A 82 -6.64 -12.96 -2.98
N PRO A 83 -5.43 -13.02 -3.57
CA PRO A 83 -4.32 -12.15 -3.21
C PRO A 83 -4.72 -10.67 -3.20
N TYR A 84 -4.20 -9.92 -2.24
CA TYR A 84 -4.52 -8.49 -2.09
C TYR A 84 -3.37 -7.74 -1.42
N PHE A 85 -3.43 -6.42 -1.46
CA PHE A 85 -2.64 -5.57 -0.59
C PHE A 85 -3.49 -4.51 0.10
N ARG A 86 -2.90 -3.92 1.13
CA ARG A 86 -3.45 -2.80 1.89
C ARG A 86 -2.35 -1.79 2.15
N VAL A 87 -2.73 -0.53 2.33
CA VAL A 87 -1.79 0.56 2.57
C VAL A 87 -2.14 1.28 3.85
N GLN A 88 -1.13 1.61 4.66
CA GLN A 88 -1.27 2.40 5.87
C GLN A 88 -0.44 3.67 5.78
N ASN A 89 -0.94 4.76 6.37
CA ASN A 89 -0.10 5.92 6.68
C ASN A 89 0.78 5.65 7.92
N LYS A 90 1.67 6.60 8.24
CA LYS A 90 2.58 6.51 9.40
C LYS A 90 1.90 6.31 10.76
N SER A 91 0.61 6.66 10.86
CA SER A 91 -0.19 6.50 12.07
C SER A 91 -0.87 5.12 12.16
N GLY A 92 -0.64 4.24 11.19
CA GLY A 92 -1.22 2.89 11.14
C GLY A 92 -2.64 2.82 10.55
N ASN A 93 -3.17 3.94 10.05
CA ASN A 93 -4.52 3.98 9.47
C ASN A 93 -4.53 3.44 8.05
N TYR A 94 -5.44 2.52 7.76
CA TYR A 94 -5.62 1.97 6.41
C TYR A 94 -6.27 2.98 5.48
N LEU A 95 -5.74 3.10 4.27
CA LEU A 95 -6.16 4.09 3.28
C LEU A 95 -7.09 3.49 2.23
N ASP A 96 -8.07 4.27 1.79
CA ASP A 96 -8.89 3.98 0.62
C ASP A 96 -8.12 4.20 -0.70
N LYS A 97 -8.78 3.95 -1.83
CA LYS A 97 -8.16 4.08 -3.16
C LYS A 97 -7.59 5.47 -3.45
N ASN A 98 -8.16 6.51 -2.82
CA ASN A 98 -7.75 7.91 -2.99
C ASN A 98 -6.68 8.32 -1.97
N GLY A 99 -6.26 7.42 -1.08
CA GLY A 99 -5.27 7.71 -0.04
C GLY A 99 -5.87 8.29 1.26
N ASN A 100 -7.19 8.28 1.43
CA ASN A 100 -7.85 8.82 2.62
C ASN A 100 -8.15 7.74 3.66
N PHE A 101 -8.14 8.10 4.95
CA PHE A 101 -8.59 7.20 6.02
C PHE A 101 -10.13 7.23 6.13
N PRO A 102 -10.85 6.10 5.95
CA PRO A 102 -12.31 6.06 6.06
C PRO A 102 -12.77 6.08 7.53
N SER A 103 -12.66 7.22 8.21
CA SER A 103 -12.83 7.32 9.66
C SER A 103 -14.21 6.91 10.19
N ASN A 104 -15.24 6.98 9.36
CA ASN A 104 -16.63 6.67 9.73
C ASN A 104 -17.11 5.30 9.19
N ALA A 105 -16.22 4.51 8.61
CA ALA A 105 -16.58 3.22 8.02
C ALA A 105 -16.79 2.15 9.09
N THR A 106 -17.82 1.33 8.93
CA THR A 106 -17.95 0.06 9.66
C THR A 106 -16.77 -0.86 9.32
N ARG A 107 -16.57 -1.93 10.10
CA ARG A 107 -15.50 -2.92 9.81
C ARG A 107 -15.62 -3.53 8.41
N LYS A 108 -16.84 -3.78 7.94
CA LYS A 108 -17.09 -4.33 6.60
C LYS A 108 -16.73 -3.31 5.52
N GLU A 109 -17.21 -2.08 5.65
CA GLU A 109 -16.89 -1.01 4.71
C GLU A 109 -15.40 -0.70 4.68
N LEU A 110 -14.73 -0.67 5.84
CA LEU A 110 -13.28 -0.50 5.90
C LEU A 110 -12.55 -1.61 5.16
N ARG A 111 -13.02 -2.85 5.25
CA ARG A 111 -12.46 -3.95 4.46
C ARG A 111 -12.66 -3.70 2.97
N ASP A 112 -13.89 -3.41 2.56
CA ASP A 112 -14.29 -3.22 1.16
C ASP A 112 -13.56 -2.01 0.52
N LEU A 113 -13.25 -0.97 1.30
CA LEU A 113 -12.57 0.24 0.83
C LEU A 113 -11.04 0.13 0.79
N THR A 114 -10.44 -0.74 1.62
CA THR A 114 -8.97 -0.74 1.85
C THR A 114 -8.27 -2.03 1.41
N HIS A 115 -9.02 -3.04 0.93
CA HIS A 115 -8.45 -4.24 0.34
C HIS A 115 -8.41 -4.11 -1.18
N PHE A 116 -7.21 -4.00 -1.72
CA PHE A 116 -7.01 -3.92 -3.16
C PHE A 116 -6.60 -5.29 -3.68
N TYR A 117 -7.55 -5.97 -4.32
CA TYR A 117 -7.36 -7.32 -4.84
C TYR A 117 -6.61 -7.29 -6.17
N PHE A 118 -5.60 -8.15 -6.30
CA PHE A 118 -4.85 -8.26 -7.55
C PHE A 118 -5.74 -8.89 -8.63
N GLY A 119 -5.70 -8.31 -9.84
CA GLY A 119 -6.56 -8.72 -10.97
C GLY A 119 -5.83 -9.35 -12.17
N LYS A 120 -4.51 -9.53 -12.07
CA LYS A 120 -3.63 -9.99 -13.15
C LYS A 120 -3.07 -11.38 -12.88
#